data_AF-A0A924DY03-F1
#
_entry.id   AF-A0A924DY03-F1
#
_cell.length_a   1.000
_cell.length_b   1.000
_cell.length_c   1.000
_cell.angle_alpha   90.00
_cell.angle_beta   90.00
_cell.angle_gamma   90.00
#
_symmetry.space_group_name_H-M   'P 1'
#
loop_
_entity.id
_entity.type
_entity.pdbx_description
1 polymer ?
#
loop_
_entity_poly.entity_id
_entity_poly.type
_entity_poly.pdbx_seq_one_letter_code
_entity_poly.pdbx_strand_id
1 'polypeptide(L)'
;MHGTWVGLSKTVDESALKAWLQQSFPTVPLMTQDDAHLLGKVPWPPIVFSVVHWPVPDFPTYVGFACFPGVEAHAFEVGTVLAQRLSADFDCRAICDGNGFGDDPSTDWTIIWEDGRSFLADDSDTDFGDGAGGPVRVVREIAVPAGELDAEGHLVENPTP
;
A
#
# COMPACT_ATOMS: atom_id res chain seq x y z
N MET A 1 -4.36 14.55 6.45
CA MET A 1 -4.30 13.15 6.90
C MET A 1 -3.43 12.47 5.85
N HIS A 2 -2.17 12.18 6.18
CA HIS A 2 -1.24 11.53 5.25
C HIS A 2 -1.46 10.03 5.42
N GLY A 3 -2.33 9.46 4.60
CA GLY A 3 -2.50 8.02 4.51
C GLY A 3 -1.57 7.42 3.45
N THR A 4 -1.58 6.11 3.31
CA THR A 4 -0.98 5.40 2.18
C THR A 4 -1.99 4.42 1.59
N TRP A 5 -1.69 3.84 0.43
CA TRP A 5 -2.62 2.95 -0.26
C TRP A 5 -1.91 1.85 -1.02
N VAL A 6 -2.63 0.76 -1.27
CA VAL A 6 -2.18 -0.38 -2.08
C VAL A 6 -3.34 -0.89 -2.95
N GLY A 7 -3.13 -1.00 -4.26
CA GLY A 7 -4.02 -1.73 -5.16
C GLY A 7 -3.58 -3.20 -5.29
N LEU A 8 -4.52 -4.14 -5.37
CA LEU A 8 -4.24 -5.58 -5.51
C LEU A 8 -4.94 -6.12 -6.76
N SER A 9 -4.22 -6.92 -7.54
CA SER A 9 -4.71 -7.60 -8.76
C SER A 9 -5.67 -8.77 -8.49
N LYS A 10 -6.04 -8.95 -7.22
CA LYS A 10 -6.93 -9.99 -6.74
C LYS A 10 -8.00 -9.36 -5.86
N THR A 11 -9.22 -9.88 -5.93
CA THR A 11 -10.27 -9.50 -4.99
C THR A 11 -9.90 -10.00 -3.59
N VAL A 12 -9.62 -9.06 -2.69
CA VAL A 12 -9.41 -9.31 -1.26
C VAL A 12 -10.53 -8.58 -0.52
N ASP A 13 -11.21 -9.29 0.38
CA ASP A 13 -12.24 -8.68 1.21
C ASP A 13 -11.66 -8.11 2.52
N GLU A 14 -12.47 -7.31 3.21
CA GLU A 14 -12.07 -6.70 4.48
C GLU A 14 -11.68 -7.72 5.54
N SER A 15 -12.34 -8.88 5.59
CA SER A 15 -12.07 -9.91 6.60
C SER A 15 -10.71 -10.56 6.38
N ALA A 16 -10.35 -10.84 5.13
CA ALA A 16 -9.04 -11.39 4.75
C ALA A 16 -7.92 -10.39 5.05
N LEU A 17 -8.09 -9.10 4.68
CA LEU A 17 -7.11 -8.07 5.01
C LEU A 17 -6.98 -7.86 6.52
N LYS A 18 -8.10 -7.85 7.25
CA LYS A 18 -8.12 -7.72 8.71
C LYS A 18 -7.33 -8.86 9.38
N ALA A 19 -7.55 -10.09 8.95
CA ALA A 19 -6.81 -11.24 9.47
C ALA A 19 -5.31 -11.12 9.20
N TRP A 20 -4.93 -10.70 7.99
CA TRP A 20 -3.53 -10.46 7.63
C TRP A 20 -2.89 -9.36 8.49
N LEU A 21 -3.59 -8.24 8.71
CA LEU A 21 -3.12 -7.15 9.58
C LEU A 21 -2.96 -7.60 11.03
N GLN A 22 -3.91 -8.36 11.57
CA GLN A 22 -3.83 -8.89 12.94
C GLN A 22 -2.69 -9.90 13.13
N GLN A 23 -2.42 -10.71 12.11
CA GLN A 23 -1.30 -11.64 12.14
C GLN A 23 0.05 -10.90 12.01
N SER A 24 0.10 -9.89 11.15
CA SER A 24 1.32 -9.14 10.84
C SER A 24 1.71 -8.15 11.93
N PHE A 25 0.73 -7.53 12.58
CA PHE A 25 0.89 -6.47 13.58
C PHE A 25 0.06 -6.76 14.84
N PRO A 26 0.36 -7.85 15.57
CA PRO A 26 -0.52 -8.39 16.60
C PRO A 26 -0.71 -7.48 17.82
N THR A 27 0.18 -6.50 18.00
CA THR A 27 0.16 -5.54 19.12
C THR A 27 -0.49 -4.21 18.77
N VAL A 28 -0.73 -3.94 17.49
CA VAL A 28 -1.23 -2.64 17.02
C VAL A 28 -2.77 -2.64 17.01
N PRO A 29 -3.42 -1.63 17.63
CA PRO A 29 -4.88 -1.52 17.56
C PRO A 29 -5.35 -1.39 16.11
N LEU A 30 -6.29 -2.23 15.72
CA LEU A 30 -6.81 -2.29 14.35
C LEU A 30 -8.28 -1.87 14.30
N MET A 31 -8.61 -0.98 13.36
CA MET A 31 -9.98 -0.54 13.12
C MET A 31 -10.24 -0.30 11.63
N THR A 32 -11.50 -0.39 11.23
CA THR A 32 -11.92 0.00 9.88
C THR A 32 -12.14 1.51 9.82
N GLN A 33 -12.28 2.05 8.60
CA GLN A 33 -12.58 3.47 8.41
C GLN A 33 -13.94 3.88 9.01
N ASP A 34 -14.92 2.98 9.07
CA ASP A 34 -16.22 3.24 9.72
C ASP A 34 -16.08 3.40 11.25
N ASP A 35 -15.08 2.74 11.83
CA ASP A 35 -14.73 2.81 13.25
C ASP A 35 -13.84 4.02 13.60
N ALA A 36 -13.47 4.88 12.63
CA ALA A 36 -12.56 6.01 12.84
C ALA A 36 -13.06 7.02 13.91
N HIS A 37 -14.36 7.03 14.19
CA HIS A 37 -14.94 7.79 15.30
C HIS A 37 -14.44 7.34 16.70
N LEU A 38 -13.73 6.21 16.79
CA LEU A 38 -13.12 5.67 18.00
C LEU A 38 -11.64 6.03 18.16
N LEU A 39 -11.03 6.79 17.23
CA LEU A 39 -9.61 7.13 17.25
C LEU A 39 -9.12 7.71 18.60
N GLY A 40 -9.95 8.52 19.28
CA GLY A 40 -9.62 9.07 20.60
C GLY A 40 -9.75 8.11 21.78
N LYS A 41 -10.07 6.83 21.54
CA LYS A 41 -10.32 5.80 22.56
C LYS A 41 -9.33 4.63 22.50
N VAL A 42 -8.38 4.65 21.57
CA VAL A 42 -7.36 3.61 21.40
C VAL A 42 -5.95 4.20 21.56
N PRO A 43 -4.94 3.39 21.88
CA PRO A 43 -3.55 3.81 21.80
C PRO A 43 -3.19 4.31 20.39
N TRP A 44 -2.38 5.38 20.34
CA TRP A 44 -1.88 5.95 19.08
C TRP A 44 -0.44 5.48 18.80
N PRO A 45 -0.07 5.22 17.53
CA PRO A 45 -0.93 5.20 16.34
C PRO A 45 -1.65 3.84 16.14
N PRO A 46 -2.96 3.81 15.85
CA PRO A 46 -3.62 2.60 15.39
C PRO A 46 -3.38 2.36 13.88
N ILE A 47 -3.83 1.20 13.39
CA ILE A 47 -4.07 0.99 11.97
C ILE A 47 -5.55 1.24 11.68
N VAL A 48 -5.83 2.23 10.81
CA VAL A 48 -7.16 2.52 10.28
C VAL A 48 -7.14 2.20 8.79
N PHE A 49 -7.90 1.21 8.38
CA PHE A 49 -7.91 0.75 6.99
C PHE A 49 -9.32 0.69 6.39
N SER A 50 -9.39 0.69 5.07
CA SER A 50 -10.59 0.37 4.30
C SER A 50 -10.24 -0.49 3.10
N VAL A 51 -11.20 -1.31 2.68
CA VAL A 51 -11.13 -2.10 1.46
C VAL A 51 -12.26 -1.65 0.56
N VAL A 52 -11.92 -1.21 -0.64
CA VAL A 52 -12.88 -0.81 -1.66
C VAL A 52 -12.62 -1.64 -2.92
N HIS A 53 -13.69 -2.12 -3.54
CA HIS A 53 -13.58 -2.79 -4.83
C HIS A 53 -13.90 -1.78 -5.93
N TRP A 54 -12.92 -1.52 -6.77
CA TRP A 54 -13.03 -0.61 -7.90
C TRP A 54 -13.08 -1.39 -9.20
N PRO A 55 -13.76 -0.87 -10.24
CA PRO A 55 -13.82 -1.51 -11.54
C PRO A 55 -12.51 -1.34 -12.34
N VAL A 56 -11.35 -1.25 -11.69
CA VAL A 56 -10.04 -1.18 -12.36
C VAL A 56 -9.66 -2.59 -12.81
N PRO A 57 -9.58 -2.89 -14.11
CA PRO A 57 -9.45 -4.27 -14.61
C PRO A 57 -8.22 -5.02 -14.06
N ASP A 58 -7.13 -4.30 -13.83
CA ASP A 58 -5.84 -4.85 -13.43
C ASP A 58 -5.64 -4.97 -11.91
N PHE A 59 -6.42 -4.21 -11.13
CA PHE A 59 -6.28 -4.06 -9.68
C PHE A 59 -7.66 -3.83 -9.03
N PRO A 60 -8.52 -4.87 -8.96
CA PRO A 60 -9.91 -4.71 -8.53
C PRO A 60 -10.10 -4.39 -7.03
N THR A 61 -9.04 -4.47 -6.22
CA THR A 61 -9.10 -4.14 -4.79
C THR A 61 -8.18 -2.97 -4.48
N TYR A 62 -8.74 -1.92 -3.89
CA TYR A 62 -8.03 -0.80 -3.30
C TYR A 62 -8.04 -0.94 -1.78
N VAL A 63 -6.86 -0.87 -1.18
CA VAL A 63 -6.67 -0.84 0.27
C VAL A 63 -6.18 0.55 0.65
N GLY A 64 -7.00 1.28 1.41
CA GLY A 64 -6.63 2.57 1.95
C GLY A 64 -6.18 2.43 3.40
N PHE A 65 -5.07 3.07 3.77
CA PHE A 65 -4.59 3.19 5.15
C PHE A 65 -4.66 4.64 5.57
N ALA A 66 -5.76 5.05 6.21
CA ALA A 66 -5.96 6.41 6.70
C ALA A 66 -5.04 6.75 7.89
N CYS A 67 -4.66 5.73 8.66
CA CYS A 67 -3.66 5.80 9.71
C CYS A 67 -2.90 4.48 9.75
N PHE A 68 -1.58 4.57 9.88
CA PHE A 68 -0.71 3.41 10.04
C PHE A 68 0.58 3.89 10.74
N PRO A 69 1.16 3.11 11.67
CA PRO A 69 2.40 3.47 12.36
C PRO A 69 3.51 3.90 11.39
N GLY A 70 4.15 5.05 11.63
CA GLY A 70 5.27 5.53 10.80
C GLY A 70 4.91 6.25 9.49
N VAL A 71 3.66 6.20 9.01
CA VAL A 71 3.26 6.83 7.73
C VAL A 71 3.43 8.35 7.73
N GLU A 72 3.28 9.04 8.87
CA GLU A 72 3.42 10.51 8.93
C GLU A 72 4.79 11.01 8.47
N ALA A 73 5.85 10.22 8.67
CA ALA A 73 7.21 10.54 8.26
C ALA A 73 7.65 9.78 6.99
N HIS A 74 7.07 8.61 6.74
CA HIS A 74 7.56 7.65 5.73
C HIS A 74 6.41 7.00 4.93
N ALA A 75 5.41 7.79 4.52
CA ALA A 75 4.23 7.27 3.82
C ALA A 75 4.57 6.45 2.58
N PHE A 76 5.59 6.89 1.84
CA PHE A 76 6.06 6.25 0.63
C PHE A 76 6.72 4.89 0.92
N GLU A 77 7.68 4.85 1.84
CA GLU A 77 8.41 3.63 2.21
C GLU A 77 7.47 2.61 2.86
N VAL A 78 6.58 3.06 3.75
CA VAL A 78 5.56 2.19 4.36
C VAL A 78 4.62 1.62 3.29
N GLY A 79 4.11 2.45 2.38
CA GLY A 79 3.24 1.99 1.28
C GLY A 79 3.92 0.96 0.40
N THR A 80 5.19 1.19 0.07
CA THR A 80 6.03 0.27 -0.70
C THR A 80 6.18 -1.08 -0.03
N VAL A 81 6.53 -1.11 1.28
CA VAL A 81 6.70 -2.36 2.03
C VAL A 81 5.37 -3.10 2.19
N LEU A 82 4.26 -2.37 2.42
CA LEU A 82 2.93 -2.96 2.46
C LEU A 82 2.56 -3.60 1.12
N ALA A 83 2.79 -2.92 -0.01
CA ALA A 83 2.52 -3.46 -1.34
C ALA A 83 3.35 -4.72 -1.62
N GLN A 84 4.65 -4.70 -1.28
CA GLN A 84 5.52 -5.86 -1.41
C GLN A 84 5.01 -7.06 -0.60
N ARG A 85 4.68 -6.86 0.68
CA ARG A 85 4.21 -7.95 1.55
C ARG A 85 2.85 -8.48 1.12
N LEU A 86 1.90 -7.59 0.79
CA LEU A 86 0.58 -8.00 0.31
C LEU A 86 0.67 -8.75 -1.02
N SER A 87 1.55 -8.33 -1.93
CA SER A 87 1.82 -9.07 -3.18
C SER A 87 2.27 -10.50 -2.90
N ALA A 88 3.25 -10.67 -2.00
CA ALA A 88 3.79 -11.97 -1.64
C ALA A 88 2.77 -12.84 -0.89
N ASP A 89 2.11 -12.31 0.14
CA ASP A 89 1.26 -13.08 1.04
C ASP A 89 -0.09 -13.45 0.40
N PHE A 90 -0.62 -12.62 -0.51
CA PHE A 90 -1.84 -12.91 -1.26
C PHE A 90 -1.61 -13.58 -2.61
N ASP A 91 -0.33 -13.81 -2.99
CA ASP A 91 0.09 -14.40 -4.28
C ASP A 91 -0.53 -13.65 -5.46
N CYS A 92 -0.26 -12.35 -5.53
CA CYS A 92 -0.82 -11.46 -6.56
C CYS A 92 0.10 -10.27 -6.85
N ARG A 93 -0.15 -9.55 -7.95
CA ARG A 93 0.47 -8.23 -8.15
C ARG A 93 -0.13 -7.22 -7.19
N ALA A 94 0.71 -6.33 -6.65
CA ALA A 94 0.28 -5.15 -5.90
C ALA A 94 0.83 -3.87 -6.53
N ILE A 95 0.11 -2.76 -6.42
CA ILE A 95 0.51 -1.44 -6.91
C ILE A 95 0.43 -0.40 -5.78
N CYS A 96 1.37 0.52 -5.72
CA CYS A 96 1.36 1.66 -4.79
C CYS A 96 1.97 2.91 -5.43
N ASP A 97 1.98 4.01 -4.69
CA ASP A 97 2.71 5.23 -5.08
C ASP A 97 4.17 4.91 -5.44
N GLY A 98 4.63 5.47 -6.55
CA GLY A 98 5.99 5.36 -7.10
C GLY A 98 6.67 6.72 -7.29
N ASN A 99 6.06 7.78 -6.76
CA ASN A 99 6.55 9.14 -6.86
C ASN A 99 7.99 9.23 -6.34
N GLY A 100 8.90 9.72 -7.18
CA GLY A 100 10.35 9.78 -6.92
C GLY A 100 11.19 8.76 -7.69
N PHE A 101 10.58 7.76 -8.33
CA PHE A 101 11.27 6.82 -9.24
C PHE A 101 11.08 7.16 -10.73
N GLY A 102 10.18 8.09 -11.02
CA GLY A 102 9.88 8.59 -12.36
C GLY A 102 11.00 9.39 -13.01
N ASP A 103 10.88 9.57 -14.33
CA ASP A 103 11.84 10.37 -15.12
C ASP A 103 11.51 11.87 -15.12
N ASP A 104 10.37 12.23 -14.56
CA ASP A 104 9.83 13.59 -14.50
C ASP A 104 9.07 13.80 -13.16
N PRO A 105 8.63 15.03 -12.85
CA PRO A 105 7.96 15.33 -11.59
C PRO A 105 6.45 15.01 -11.61
N SER A 106 5.96 14.19 -12.54
CA SER A 106 4.56 13.77 -12.54
C SER A 106 4.21 13.03 -11.24
N THR A 107 2.94 13.05 -10.87
CA THR A 107 2.38 12.31 -9.74
C THR A 107 1.81 10.96 -10.14
N ASP A 108 1.89 10.62 -11.43
CA ASP A 108 1.30 9.42 -12.03
C ASP A 108 2.26 8.21 -12.00
N TRP A 109 3.36 8.33 -11.24
CA TRP A 109 4.34 7.26 -11.10
C TRP A 109 3.90 6.31 -10.01
N THR A 110 3.82 5.03 -10.36
CA THR A 110 3.46 3.93 -9.47
C THR A 110 4.50 2.82 -9.49
N ILE A 111 4.54 2.02 -8.43
CA ILE A 111 5.37 0.82 -8.36
C ILE A 111 4.45 -0.39 -8.35
N ILE A 112 4.70 -1.35 -9.24
CA ILE A 112 4.07 -2.66 -9.25
C ILE A 112 5.04 -3.69 -8.66
N TRP A 113 4.58 -4.43 -7.66
CA TRP A 113 5.22 -5.62 -7.13
C TRP A 113 4.61 -6.88 -7.73
N GLU A 114 5.44 -7.77 -8.26
CA GLU A 114 5.04 -9.06 -8.83
C GLU A 114 6.20 -10.06 -8.66
N ASP A 115 5.93 -11.23 -8.07
CA ASP A 115 6.91 -12.31 -7.89
C ASP A 115 8.25 -11.86 -7.26
N GLY A 116 8.18 -10.95 -6.28
CA GLY A 116 9.35 -10.40 -5.59
C GLY A 116 10.16 -9.40 -6.41
N ARG A 117 9.66 -8.98 -7.58
CA ARG A 117 10.26 -7.95 -8.44
C ARG A 117 9.44 -6.67 -8.39
N SER A 118 10.08 -5.54 -8.65
CA SER A 118 9.46 -4.22 -8.68
C SER A 118 9.58 -3.57 -10.06
N PHE A 119 8.48 -3.00 -10.54
CA PHE A 119 8.40 -2.34 -11.83
C PHE A 119 7.89 -0.91 -11.64
N LEU A 120 8.55 0.05 -12.30
CA LEU A 120 7.99 1.38 -12.45
C LEU A 120 6.88 1.33 -13.49
N ALA A 121 5.73 1.86 -13.12
CA ALA A 121 4.58 1.99 -13.99
C ALA A 121 4.08 3.43 -14.02
N ASP A 122 3.40 3.75 -15.11
CA ASP A 122 2.71 5.00 -15.35
C ASP A 122 1.21 4.70 -15.27
N ASP A 123 0.53 5.33 -14.31
CA ASP A 123 -0.91 5.22 -14.09
C ASP A 123 -1.69 6.45 -14.58
N SER A 124 -1.09 7.27 -15.45
CA SER A 124 -1.80 8.31 -16.19
C SER A 124 -2.92 7.69 -17.01
N ASP A 125 -4.02 8.41 -17.18
CA ASP A 125 -5.20 7.95 -17.88
C ASP A 125 -5.86 6.70 -17.25
N THR A 126 -5.55 6.34 -16.01
CA THR A 126 -6.18 5.20 -15.30
C THR A 126 -7.21 5.66 -14.26
N ASP A 127 -7.99 4.71 -13.75
CA ASP A 127 -8.89 4.96 -12.61
C ASP A 127 -8.15 5.30 -11.31
N PHE A 128 -6.85 5.01 -11.19
CA PHE A 128 -6.02 5.45 -10.07
C PHE A 128 -5.55 6.90 -10.21
N GLY A 129 -5.13 7.29 -11.42
CA GLY A 129 -4.59 8.61 -11.71
C GLY A 129 -5.67 9.68 -11.91
N ASP A 130 -6.31 9.69 -13.08
CA ASP A 130 -7.21 10.77 -13.51
C ASP A 130 -8.68 10.35 -13.70
N GLY A 131 -8.99 9.06 -13.54
CA GLY A 131 -10.33 8.50 -13.72
C GLY A 131 -10.71 8.21 -15.17
N ALA A 132 -9.77 8.19 -16.12
CA ALA A 132 -10.06 7.92 -17.52
C ALA A 132 -10.26 6.42 -17.84
N GLY A 133 -9.94 5.52 -16.92
CA GLY A 133 -10.25 4.09 -17.00
C GLY A 133 -9.34 3.27 -17.93
N GLY A 134 -8.21 3.84 -18.36
CA GLY A 134 -7.15 3.14 -19.09
C GLY A 134 -6.37 2.14 -18.23
N PRO A 135 -5.56 1.28 -18.87
CA PRO A 135 -4.72 0.31 -18.17
C PRO A 135 -3.45 0.97 -17.60
N VAL A 136 -2.94 0.42 -16.51
CA VAL A 136 -1.63 0.79 -15.97
C VAL A 136 -0.53 0.32 -16.93
N ARG A 137 0.46 1.18 -17.23
CA ARG A 137 1.52 0.89 -18.20
C ARG A 137 2.86 0.66 -17.50
N VAL A 138 3.39 -0.56 -17.59
CA VAL A 138 4.75 -0.86 -17.10
C VAL A 138 5.78 -0.20 -18.01
N VAL A 139 6.67 0.61 -17.42
CA VAL A 139 7.74 1.33 -18.13
C VAL A 139 9.05 0.54 -18.10
N ARG A 140 9.48 0.11 -16.90
CA ARG A 140 10.75 -0.63 -16.70
C ARG A 140 10.77 -1.36 -15.37
N GLU A 141 11.61 -2.38 -15.26
CA GLU A 141 11.99 -2.92 -13.96
C GLU A 141 12.90 -1.94 -13.22
N ILE A 142 12.68 -1.80 -11.91
CA ILE A 142 13.47 -0.95 -11.03
C ILE A 142 13.88 -1.75 -9.79
N ALA A 143 14.97 -1.34 -9.13
CA ALA A 143 15.34 -1.88 -7.84
C ALA A 143 14.82 -0.94 -6.74
N VAL A 144 13.70 -1.33 -6.12
CA VAL A 144 13.21 -0.63 -4.92
C VAL A 144 13.88 -1.28 -3.70
N PRO A 145 14.51 -0.52 -2.80
CA PRO A 145 15.13 -1.07 -1.60
C PRO A 145 14.14 -1.92 -0.82
N ALA A 146 14.57 -3.13 -0.42
CA ALA A 146 13.79 -3.95 0.49
C ALA A 146 13.71 -3.24 1.85
N GLY A 147 12.48 -2.99 2.30
CA GLY A 147 12.19 -2.51 3.65
C GLY A 147 11.45 -3.58 4.44
N GLU A 148 11.51 -3.48 5.75
CA GLU A 148 10.75 -4.33 6.66
C GLU A 148 9.94 -3.46 7.61
N LEU A 149 8.79 -3.97 8.02
CA LEU A 149 8.01 -3.40 9.11
C LEU A 149 8.09 -4.34 10.30
N ASP A 150 8.37 -3.81 11.49
CA ASP A 150 8.32 -4.58 12.73
C ASP A 150 6.89 -4.98 13.13
N ALA A 151 6.74 -5.69 14.25
CA ALA A 151 5.45 -6.14 14.74
C ALA A 151 4.54 -4.98 15.19
N GLU A 152 5.10 -3.80 15.41
CA GLU A 152 4.44 -2.56 15.75
C GLU A 152 4.11 -1.70 14.52
N GLY A 153 4.50 -2.15 13.31
CA GLY A 153 4.23 -1.46 12.05
C GLY A 153 5.20 -0.33 11.71
N HIS A 154 6.35 -0.22 12.40
CA HIS A 154 7.38 0.76 12.09
C HIS A 154 8.42 0.21 11.13
N LEU A 155 8.99 1.07 10.29
CA LEU A 155 10.12 0.70 9.43
C LEU A 155 11.30 0.28 10.29
N VAL A 156 11.84 -0.90 9.99
CA VAL A 156 13.10 -1.35 10.57
C VAL A 156 14.21 -0.63 9.85
N GLU A 157 14.96 0.22 10.56
CA GLU A 157 16.21 0.75 10.03
C GLU A 157 17.16 -0.42 9.80
N ASN A 158 17.42 -0.75 8.53
CA ASN A 158 18.48 -1.69 8.20
C ASN A 158 19.77 -1.11 8.79
N PRO A 159 20.51 -1.83 9.67
CA PRO A 159 21.83 -1.39 10.06
C PRO A 159 22.65 -1.30 8.77
N THR A 160 23.06 -0.08 8.43
CA THR A 160 24.01 0.16 7.35
C THR A 160 25.18 -0.81 7.53
N PRO A 161 25.56 -1.59 6.51
CA PRO A 161 26.64 -2.58 6.63
C PRO A 161 27.96 -1.96 7.08
#